data_AF-A0A932TUE9-F1
#
_entry.id   AF-A0A932TUE9-F1
#
_cell.length_a   1.000
_cell.length_b   1.000
_cell.length_c   1.000
_cell.angle_alpha   90.00
_cell.angle_beta   90.00
_cell.angle_gamma   90.00
#
_symmetry.space_group_name_H-M   'P 1'
#
loop_
_entity.id
_entity.type
_entity.pdbx_description
1 polymer ?
#
loop_
_entity_poly.entity_id
_entity_poly.type
_entity_poly.pdbx_seq_one_letter_code
_entity_poly.pdbx_strand_id
1 'polypeptide(L)'
;MFYEDYPNPMPAFTFSGGEAHGRALLESALAEPRQTFGGRYLRRTIYDKAAALFRSLVKNHALFDGNKRLALACLFVFLMYNRVAFYVPRHEAIRFSLHVAREETTIREIASWIRRYALPITRPPIRRPPTWSTSKLLQAAELLREATTRTWSAIRAIKRRTKSLRTETGV
;
A
#
# COMPACT_ATOMS: atom_id res chain seq x y z
N MET A 1 -13.05 8.07 17.44
CA MET A 1 -13.80 7.07 16.66
C MET A 1 -12.97 5.82 16.67
N PHE A 2 -13.24 4.95 17.65
CA PHE A 2 -12.56 3.67 17.80
C PHE A 2 -13.17 2.69 16.80
N TYR A 3 -12.40 1.68 16.40
CA TYR A 3 -12.76 0.67 15.39
C TYR A 3 -13.92 -0.26 15.83
N GLU A 4 -14.47 -0.07 17.03
CA GLU A 4 -15.51 -0.91 17.65
C GLU A 4 -16.92 -0.67 17.09
N ASP A 5 -17.18 0.49 16.47
CA ASP A 5 -18.52 0.85 15.97
C ASP A 5 -18.76 0.50 14.49
N TYR A 6 -17.97 -0.39 13.88
CA TYR A 6 -18.24 -0.87 12.52
C TYR A 6 -19.25 -2.04 12.59
N PRO A 7 -20.55 -1.83 12.27
CA PRO A 7 -21.60 -2.84 12.52
C PRO A 7 -21.62 -3.95 11.48
N ASN A 8 -20.48 -4.19 10.83
CA ASN A 8 -20.28 -5.27 9.90
C ASN A 8 -18.81 -5.67 9.99
N PRO A 9 -18.43 -6.69 10.79
CA PRO A 9 -17.13 -7.32 10.58
C PRO A 9 -17.07 -7.67 9.09
N MET A 10 -15.96 -7.33 8.43
CA MET A 10 -15.77 -7.71 7.03
C MET A 10 -16.13 -9.21 6.94
N PRO A 11 -17.16 -9.60 6.16
CA PRO A 11 -17.61 -10.98 6.16
C PRO A 11 -16.41 -11.87 5.86
N ALA A 12 -16.32 -13.01 6.56
CA ALA A 12 -15.23 -13.96 6.34
C ALA A 12 -15.10 -14.22 4.83
N PHE A 13 -13.85 -14.19 4.33
CA PHE A 13 -13.58 -14.36 2.91
C PHE A 13 -14.25 -15.64 2.41
N THR A 14 -15.38 -15.48 1.72
CA THR A 14 -16.14 -16.61 1.19
C THR A 14 -15.72 -16.78 -0.26
N PHE A 15 -15.20 -17.96 -0.57
CA PHE A 15 -14.80 -18.30 -1.93
C PHE A 15 -16.03 -18.41 -2.84
N SER A 16 -15.93 -17.85 -4.04
CA SER A 16 -16.95 -18.07 -5.07
C SER A 16 -16.88 -19.53 -5.53
N GLY A 17 -18.03 -20.16 -5.75
CA GLY A 17 -18.08 -21.56 -6.22
C GLY A 17 -17.55 -22.61 -5.24
N GLY A 18 -17.41 -22.28 -3.95
CA GLY A 18 -16.89 -23.16 -2.91
C GLY A 18 -15.38 -23.03 -2.68
N GLU A 19 -14.90 -23.55 -1.54
CA GLU A 19 -13.52 -23.32 -1.09
C GLU A 19 -12.47 -23.79 -2.10
N ALA A 20 -12.60 -25.01 -2.61
CA ALA A 20 -11.65 -25.57 -3.56
C ALA A 20 -11.53 -24.73 -4.84
N HIS A 21 -12.66 -24.27 -5.37
CA HIS A 21 -12.71 -23.49 -6.62
C HIS A 21 -12.10 -22.10 -6.43
N GLY A 22 -12.57 -21.34 -5.44
CA GLY A 22 -12.03 -20.00 -5.21
C GLY A 22 -10.57 -20.00 -4.79
N ARG A 23 -10.11 -21.03 -4.05
CA ARG A 23 -8.68 -21.21 -3.74
C ARG A 23 -7.86 -21.41 -5.01
N ALA A 24 -8.29 -22.28 -5.92
CA ALA A 24 -7.59 -22.49 -7.18
C ALA A 24 -7.51 -21.21 -8.04
N LEU A 25 -8.59 -20.42 -8.07
CA LEU A 25 -8.62 -19.13 -8.75
C LEU A 25 -7.63 -18.11 -8.14
N LEU A 26 -7.51 -18.11 -6.81
CA LEU A 26 -6.56 -17.27 -6.10
C LEU A 26 -5.11 -17.71 -6.34
N GLU A 27 -4.83 -19.00 -6.27
CA GLU A 27 -3.51 -19.57 -6.53
C GLU A 27 -3.06 -19.28 -7.97
N SER A 28 -3.97 -19.40 -8.94
CA SER A 28 -3.73 -19.00 -10.32
C SER A 28 -3.34 -17.52 -10.43
N ALA A 29 -4.07 -16.62 -9.77
CA ALA A 29 -3.75 -15.19 -9.76
C ALA A 29 -2.38 -14.88 -9.13
N LEU A 30 -2.01 -15.61 -8.07
CA LEU A 30 -0.72 -15.46 -7.40
C LEU A 30 0.45 -16.01 -8.23
N ALA A 31 0.18 -16.93 -9.16
CA ALA A 31 1.19 -17.50 -10.06
C ALA A 31 1.54 -16.60 -11.25
N GLU A 32 0.63 -15.69 -11.66
CA GLU A 32 0.79 -14.78 -12.80
C GLU A 32 2.16 -14.05 -12.86
N PRO A 33 2.69 -13.44 -11.77
CA PRO A 33 4.00 -12.79 -11.78
C PRO A 33 5.18 -13.69 -12.14
N ARG A 34 5.02 -15.01 -12.00
CA ARG A 34 6.05 -16.04 -12.20
C ARG A 34 5.90 -16.79 -13.51
N GLN A 35 4.86 -16.51 -14.31
CA GLN A 35 4.67 -17.18 -15.58
C GLN A 35 5.87 -17.00 -16.52
N THR A 36 6.25 -18.10 -17.17
CA THR A 36 7.34 -18.18 -18.13
C THR A 36 6.82 -18.73 -19.46
N PHE A 37 7.46 -18.32 -20.56
CA PHE A 37 7.24 -18.88 -21.90
C PHE A 37 8.60 -19.03 -22.58
N GLY A 38 8.89 -20.21 -23.13
CA GLY A 38 10.19 -20.51 -23.74
C GLY A 38 11.38 -20.30 -22.78
N GLY A 39 11.21 -20.64 -21.50
CA GLY A 39 12.26 -20.47 -20.48
C GLY A 39 12.52 -19.02 -20.02
N ARG A 40 11.74 -18.04 -20.50
CA ARG A 40 11.88 -16.63 -20.12
C ARG A 40 10.65 -16.15 -19.38
N TYR A 41 10.82 -15.26 -18.40
CA TYR A 41 9.69 -14.61 -17.74
C TYR A 41 8.85 -13.81 -18.74
N LEU A 42 7.54 -14.05 -18.74
CA LEU A 42 6.60 -13.33 -19.60
C LEU A 42 6.54 -11.84 -19.23
N ARG A 43 6.70 -11.54 -17.93
CA ARG A 43 6.70 -10.19 -17.38
C ARG A 43 8.10 -9.81 -16.92
N ARG A 44 8.69 -8.80 -17.57
CA ARG A 44 10.12 -8.46 -17.42
C ARG A 44 10.37 -7.52 -16.25
N THR A 45 9.53 -6.50 -16.06
CA THR A 45 9.73 -5.51 -15.00
C THR A 45 8.90 -5.84 -13.76
N ILE A 46 9.28 -5.27 -12.62
CA ILE A 46 8.50 -5.38 -11.38
C ILE A 46 7.07 -4.85 -11.55
N TYR A 47 6.91 -3.81 -12.37
CA TYR A 47 5.63 -3.19 -12.67
C TYR A 47 4.75 -4.09 -13.53
N ASP A 48 5.33 -4.80 -14.51
CA ASP A 48 4.57 -5.75 -15.35
C ASP A 48 4.08 -6.94 -14.53
N LYS A 49 4.88 -7.39 -13.56
CA LYS A 49 4.54 -8.45 -12.61
C LYS A 49 3.44 -8.01 -11.64
N ALA A 50 3.61 -6.81 -11.06
CA ALA A 50 2.61 -6.20 -10.18
C ALA A 50 1.27 -5.97 -10.91
N ALA A 51 1.33 -5.53 -12.17
CA ALA A 51 0.16 -5.36 -13.03
C ALA A 51 -0.54 -6.69 -13.35
N ALA A 52 0.23 -7.77 -13.60
CA ALA A 52 -0.30 -9.12 -13.80
C ALA A 52 -1.12 -9.58 -12.59
N LEU A 53 -0.48 -9.51 -11.41
CA LEU A 53 -1.06 -9.89 -10.14
C LEU A 53 -2.35 -9.11 -9.88
N PHE A 54 -2.29 -7.79 -10.02
CA PHE A 54 -3.42 -6.92 -9.75
C PHE A 54 -4.59 -7.22 -10.70
N ARG A 55 -4.34 -7.31 -12.02
CA ARG A 55 -5.40 -7.60 -13.00
C ARG A 55 -6.06 -8.95 -12.71
N SER A 56 -5.26 -9.99 -12.48
CA SER A 56 -5.79 -11.33 -12.25
C SER A 56 -6.57 -11.42 -10.95
N LEU A 57 -6.12 -10.79 -9.86
CA LEU A 57 -6.90 -10.74 -8.62
C LEU A 57 -8.22 -9.98 -8.76
N VAL A 58 -8.26 -8.94 -9.60
CA VAL A 58 -9.51 -8.20 -9.87
C VAL A 58 -10.48 -9.04 -10.72
N LYS A 59 -9.98 -9.76 -11.73
CA LYS A 59 -10.78 -10.45 -12.74
C LYS A 59 -11.10 -11.92 -12.44
N ASN A 60 -10.30 -12.62 -11.64
CA ASN A 60 -10.50 -14.05 -11.38
C ASN A 60 -11.73 -14.34 -10.52
N HIS A 61 -12.33 -13.33 -9.87
CA HIS A 61 -13.53 -13.47 -9.04
C HIS A 61 -13.43 -14.59 -7.98
N ALA A 62 -12.24 -14.83 -7.41
CA ALA A 62 -12.00 -15.90 -6.43
C ALA A 62 -12.86 -15.79 -5.16
N LEU A 63 -13.24 -14.57 -4.79
CA LEU A 63 -14.08 -14.28 -3.63
C LEU A 63 -15.49 -13.85 -4.06
N PHE A 64 -16.49 -14.11 -3.21
CA PHE A 64 -17.84 -13.60 -3.38
C PHE A 64 -17.89 -12.06 -3.41
N ASP A 65 -17.18 -11.42 -2.46
CA ASP A 65 -16.92 -9.99 -2.45
C ASP A 65 -15.50 -9.72 -1.94
N GLY A 66 -14.96 -8.55 -2.25
CA GLY A 66 -13.67 -8.09 -1.76
C GLY A 66 -12.52 -8.27 -2.74
N ASN A 67 -12.72 -8.87 -3.92
CA ASN A 67 -11.66 -9.08 -4.93
C ASN A 67 -10.84 -7.82 -5.21
N LYS A 68 -11.50 -6.67 -5.41
CA LYS A 68 -10.84 -5.39 -5.65
C LYS A 68 -10.01 -4.89 -4.45
N ARG A 69 -10.52 -5.11 -3.23
CA ARG A 69 -9.84 -4.72 -1.97
C ARG A 69 -8.62 -5.62 -1.74
N LEU A 70 -8.78 -6.93 -1.94
CA LEU A 70 -7.69 -7.91 -1.87
C LEU A 70 -6.63 -7.60 -2.93
N ALA A 71 -7.03 -7.35 -4.19
CA ALA A 71 -6.12 -7.01 -5.27
C ALA A 71 -5.26 -5.77 -4.95
N LEU A 72 -5.88 -4.70 -4.43
CA LEU A 72 -5.14 -3.53 -3.98
C LEU A 72 -4.17 -3.88 -2.85
N ALA A 73 -4.63 -4.57 -1.80
CA ALA A 73 -3.77 -4.96 -0.68
C ALA A 73 -2.56 -5.79 -1.13
N CYS A 74 -2.79 -6.80 -1.99
CA CYS A 74 -1.74 -7.62 -2.58
C CYS A 74 -0.77 -6.79 -3.44
N LEU A 75 -1.28 -5.82 -4.22
CA LEU A 75 -0.46 -4.91 -5.01
C LEU A 75 0.47 -4.07 -4.11
N PHE A 76 -0.06 -3.48 -3.03
CA PHE A 76 0.73 -2.73 -2.06
C PHE A 76 1.83 -3.60 -1.45
N VAL A 77 1.47 -4.79 -0.96
CA VAL A 77 2.43 -5.72 -0.34
C VAL A 77 3.49 -6.18 -1.34
N PHE A 78 3.09 -6.51 -2.57
CA PHE A 78 4.02 -6.94 -3.62
C PHE A 78 5.04 -5.85 -3.95
N LEU A 79 4.60 -4.61 -4.15
CA LEU A 79 5.51 -3.50 -4.45
C LEU A 79 6.45 -3.20 -3.27
N MET A 80 5.90 -3.17 -2.05
CA MET A 80 6.69 -2.96 -0.83
C MET A 80 7.76 -4.03 -0.64
N TYR A 81 7.42 -5.31 -0.84
CA TYR A 81 8.36 -6.42 -0.78
C TYR A 81 9.51 -6.23 -1.79
N ASN A 82 9.22 -5.65 -2.93
CA ASN A 82 10.18 -5.36 -4.00
C ASN A 82 10.81 -3.96 -3.91
N ARG A 83 10.80 -3.34 -2.72
CA ARG A 83 11.43 -2.03 -2.46
C ARG A 83 10.86 -0.90 -3.32
N VAL A 84 9.58 -0.96 -3.67
CA VAL A 84 8.86 0.10 -4.35
C VAL A 84 7.76 0.60 -3.43
N ALA A 85 7.84 1.87 -3.01
CA ALA A 85 6.76 2.53 -2.33
C ALA A 85 5.69 2.91 -3.35
N PHE A 86 4.43 2.71 -3.00
CA PHE A 86 3.30 2.98 -3.87
C PHE A 86 2.36 3.96 -3.19
N TYR A 87 2.34 5.21 -3.66
CA TYR A 87 1.57 6.31 -3.07
C TYR A 87 0.50 6.79 -4.03
N VAL A 88 -0.65 6.13 -3.99
CA VAL A 88 -1.82 6.49 -4.79
C VAL A 88 -2.92 7.09 -3.89
N PRO A 89 -3.54 8.22 -4.27
CA PRO A 89 -4.69 8.73 -3.53
C PRO A 89 -5.84 7.71 -3.48
N ARG A 90 -6.55 7.65 -2.36
CA ARG A 90 -7.62 6.66 -2.14
C ARG A 90 -8.68 6.64 -3.25
N HIS A 91 -9.15 7.83 -3.65
CA HIS A 91 -10.17 7.96 -4.69
C HIS A 91 -9.67 7.41 -6.04
N GLU A 92 -8.40 7.63 -6.35
CA GLU A 92 -7.78 7.18 -7.60
C GLU A 92 -7.56 5.65 -7.60
N ALA A 93 -7.14 5.08 -6.47
CA ALA A 93 -7.04 3.63 -6.32
C ALA A 93 -8.39 2.94 -6.55
N ILE A 94 -9.46 3.49 -5.95
CA ILE A 94 -10.83 2.97 -6.13
C ILE A 94 -11.27 3.10 -7.59
N ARG A 95 -11.12 4.30 -8.18
CA ARG A 95 -11.48 4.57 -9.58
C ARG A 95 -10.78 3.59 -10.52
N PHE A 96 -9.47 3.40 -10.36
CA PHE A 96 -8.69 2.55 -11.23
C PHE A 96 -9.03 1.07 -11.05
N SER A 97 -9.23 0.60 -9.81
CA SER A 97 -9.72 -0.77 -9.56
C SER A 97 -11.07 -1.05 -10.21
N LEU A 98 -11.99 -0.07 -10.22
CA LEU A 98 -13.28 -0.19 -10.89
C LEU A 98 -13.15 -0.21 -12.41
N HIS A 99 -12.28 0.63 -12.97
CA HIS A 99 -11.98 0.63 -14.40
C HIS A 99 -11.41 -0.72 -14.85
N VAL A 100 -10.41 -1.26 -14.14
CA VAL A 100 -9.84 -2.59 -14.45
C VAL A 100 -10.89 -3.70 -14.31
N ALA A 101 -11.83 -3.59 -13.37
CA ALA A 101 -12.89 -4.59 -13.25
C ALA A 101 -13.84 -4.58 -14.46
N ARG A 102 -14.19 -3.39 -14.96
CA ARG A 102 -15.21 -3.19 -16.01
C ARG A 102 -14.66 -3.35 -17.42
N GLU A 103 -13.47 -2.83 -17.66
CA GLU A 103 -12.90 -2.71 -19.01
C GLU A 103 -11.81 -3.76 -19.23
N GLU A 104 -11.42 -3.94 -20.49
CA GLU A 104 -10.32 -4.82 -20.87
C GLU A 104 -9.01 -4.03 -20.82
N THR A 105 -8.52 -3.78 -19.60
CA THR A 105 -7.26 -3.03 -19.41
C THR A 105 -6.06 -3.93 -19.64
N THR A 106 -5.14 -3.49 -20.48
CA THR A 106 -3.90 -4.20 -20.76
C THR A 106 -2.94 -4.12 -19.58
N ILE A 107 -2.04 -5.09 -19.50
CA ILE A 107 -0.97 -5.12 -18.49
C ILE A 107 -0.09 -3.89 -18.59
N ARG A 108 0.17 -3.39 -19.80
CA ARG A 108 1.01 -2.21 -20.03
C ARG A 108 0.38 -0.96 -19.43
N GLU A 109 -0.93 -0.79 -19.58
CA GLU A 109 -1.67 0.35 -19.02
C GLU A 109 -1.66 0.31 -17.49
N ILE A 110 -1.91 -0.86 -16.90
CA ILE A 110 -1.86 -1.04 -15.45
C ILE A 110 -0.43 -0.79 -14.94
N ALA A 111 0.60 -1.31 -15.62
CA ALA A 111 1.99 -1.09 -15.24
C ALA A 111 2.38 0.39 -15.33
N SER A 112 1.89 1.12 -16.34
CA SER A 112 2.08 2.56 -16.48
C SER A 112 1.42 3.33 -15.34
N TRP A 113 0.18 2.97 -14.99
CA TRP A 113 -0.51 3.55 -13.84
C TRP A 113 0.24 3.29 -12.53
N ILE A 114 0.73 2.06 -12.32
CA ILE A 114 1.54 1.74 -11.13
C ILE A 114 2.80 2.62 -11.09
N ARG A 115 3.52 2.72 -12.21
CA ARG A 115 4.75 3.53 -12.31
C ARG A 115 4.53 4.99 -11.95
N ARG A 116 3.39 5.57 -12.33
CA ARG A 116 3.04 6.97 -12.03
C ARG A 116 3.03 7.27 -10.52
N TYR A 117 2.67 6.29 -9.70
CA TYR A 117 2.57 6.42 -8.24
C TYR A 117 3.67 5.64 -7.49
N ALA A 118 4.63 5.07 -8.22
CA ALA A 118 5.71 4.28 -7.68
C ALA A 118 6.93 5.15 -7.40
N LEU A 119 7.47 5.04 -6.19
CA LEU A 119 8.75 5.62 -5.81
C LEU A 119 9.69 4.50 -5.36
N PRO A 120 10.91 4.38 -5.92
CA PRO A 120 11.86 3.41 -5.43
C PRO A 120 12.23 3.75 -3.98
N ILE A 121 12.17 2.75 -3.10
CA ILE A 121 12.67 2.86 -1.74
C ILE A 121 14.18 2.73 -1.81
N THR A 122 14.84 3.80 -2.24
CA THR A 122 16.26 3.95 -2.00
C THR A 122 16.41 4.29 -0.52
N ARG A 123 17.03 3.41 0.27
CA ARG A 123 17.68 3.92 1.47
C ARG A 123 18.76 4.86 0.95
N PRO A 124 18.75 6.18 1.25
CA PRO A 124 19.97 6.93 1.04
C PRO A 124 21.07 6.15 1.79
N PRO A 125 22.26 5.93 1.20
CA PRO A 125 23.36 5.46 2.02
C PRO A 125 23.43 6.43 3.19
N ILE A 126 23.23 5.95 4.41
CA ILE A 126 23.54 6.75 5.58
C ILE A 126 25.03 7.01 5.40
N ARG A 127 25.39 8.19 4.87
CA ARG A 127 26.76 8.63 4.87
C ARG A 127 27.09 8.68 6.35
N ARG A 128 27.80 7.67 6.87
CA ARG A 128 28.42 7.80 8.17
C ARG A 128 29.27 9.06 8.03
N PRO A 129 28.97 10.15 8.75
CA PRO A 129 29.82 11.32 8.66
C PRO A 129 31.23 10.88 9.04
N PRO A 130 32.27 11.26 8.27
CA PRO A 130 33.63 10.81 8.55
C PRO A 130 33.98 11.25 9.98
N THR A 131 34.34 10.25 10.80
CA THR A 131 34.87 10.36 12.16
C THR A 131 34.12 11.27 13.15
N TRP A 132 32.80 11.11 13.29
CA TRP A 132 32.14 11.64 14.48
C TRP A 132 32.47 10.75 15.68
N SER A 133 33.09 11.34 16.71
CA SER A 133 33.26 10.66 18.00
C SER A 133 31.89 10.31 18.59
N THR A 134 31.83 9.24 19.39
CA THR A 134 30.60 8.80 20.09
C THR A 134 29.91 9.95 20.82
N SER A 135 30.68 10.88 21.38
CA SER A 135 30.19 12.09 22.04
C SER A 135 29.38 13.01 21.11
N LYS A 136 29.87 13.28 19.89
CA LYS A 136 29.13 14.11 18.91
C LYS A 136 27.85 13.43 18.43
N LEU A 137 27.84 12.10 18.32
CA LEU A 137 26.64 11.34 17.96
C LEU A 137 25.57 11.39 19.06
N LEU A 138 25.96 11.26 20.32
CA LEU A 138 25.03 11.36 21.45
C LEU A 138 24.47 12.77 21.58
N GLN A 139 25.30 13.81 21.38
CA GLN A 139 24.84 15.20 21.39
C GLN A 139 23.87 15.51 20.25
N ALA A 140 24.14 15.01 19.03
CA ALA A 140 23.22 15.17 17.89
C ALA A 140 21.89 14.42 18.11
N ALA A 141 21.95 13.21 18.68
CA ALA A 141 20.76 12.44 19.03
C ALA A 141 19.91 13.15 20.10
N GLU A 142 20.54 13.76 21.09
CA GLU A 142 19.86 14.56 22.12
C GLU A 142 19.17 15.79 21.52
N LEU A 143 19.87 16.55 20.67
CA LEU A 143 19.29 17.71 19.98
C LEU A 143 18.09 17.32 19.10
N LEU A 144 18.14 16.18 18.42
CA LEU A 144 17.01 15.64 17.65
C LEU A 144 15.85 15.22 18.55
N ARG A 145 16.13 14.62 19.72
CA ARG A 145 15.12 14.26 20.73
C ARG A 145 14.46 15.50 21.33
N GLU A 146 15.22 16.54 21.62
CA GLU A 146 14.69 17.82 22.11
C GLU A 146 13.84 18.52 21.05
N ALA A 147 14.33 18.59 19.80
CA ALA A 147 13.62 19.22 18.69
C ALA A 147 12.28 18.52 18.39
N THR A 148 12.29 17.18 18.37
CA THR A 148 11.07 16.39 18.20
C THR A 148 10.11 16.57 19.38
N THR A 149 10.61 16.57 20.62
CA THR A 149 9.79 16.81 21.82
C THR A 149 9.13 18.18 21.80
N ARG A 150 9.88 19.25 21.46
CA ARG A 150 9.36 20.61 21.34
C ARG A 150 8.28 20.71 20.25
N THR A 151 8.51 20.07 19.11
CA THR A 151 7.55 20.04 18.00
C THR A 151 6.25 19.33 18.41
N TRP A 152 6.34 18.18 19.08
CA TRP A 152 5.17 17.46 19.56
C TRP A 152 4.43 18.19 20.68
N SER A 153 5.12 18.92 21.54
CA SER A 153 4.51 19.79 22.56
C SER A 153 3.75 20.96 21.94
N ALA A 154 4.32 21.61 20.92
CA ALA A 154 3.66 22.68 20.18
C ALA A 154 2.41 22.17 19.44
N ILE A 155 2.50 21.01 18.76
CA ILE A 155 1.35 20.38 18.09
C ILE A 155 0.26 20.02 19.12
N ARG A 156 0.63 19.50 20.30
CA ARG A 156 -0.33 19.20 21.37
C ARG A 156 -1.00 20.46 21.91
N ALA A 157 -0.26 21.56 22.08
CA ALA A 157 -0.81 22.84 22.53
C ALA A 157 -1.82 23.42 21.52
N ILE A 158 -1.48 23.38 20.23
CA ILE A 158 -2.38 23.80 19.14
C ILE A 158 -3.67 22.96 19.14
N LYS A 159 -3.55 21.63 19.27
CA LYS A 159 -4.70 20.71 19.37
C LYS A 159 -5.59 20.98 20.60
N ARG A 160 -5.02 21.32 21.76
CA ARG A 160 -5.79 21.68 22.97
C ARG A 160 -6.55 22.99 22.78
N ARG A 161 -5.89 24.01 22.20
CA ARG A 161 -6.50 25.32 21.93
C ARG A 161 -7.64 25.23 20.93
N THR A 162 -7.47 24.45 19.86
CA THR A 162 -8.55 24.19 18.88
C THR A 162 -9.70 23.36 19.45
N LYS A 163 -9.44 22.49 20.45
CA LYS A 163 -10.51 21.77 21.18
C LYS A 163 -11.30 22.70 22.11
N SER A 164 -10.62 23.61 22.83
CA SER A 164 -11.26 24.62 23.71
C SER A 164 -12.14 25.60 22.93
N LEU A 165 -11.65 26.08 21.79
CA LEU A 165 -12.41 26.99 20.92
C LEU A 165 -13.66 26.32 20.35
N ARG A 166 -13.61 25.02 20.04
CA ARG A 166 -14.79 24.26 19.58
C ARG A 166 -15.82 24.03 20.67
N THR A 167 -15.39 23.89 21.93
CA THR A 167 -16.32 23.76 23.05
C THR A 167 -16.96 25.09 23.46
N GLU A 168 -16.31 26.21 23.18
CA GLU A 168 -16.85 27.56 23.44
C GLU A 168 -17.79 28.07 22.33
N THR A 169 -17.63 27.64 21.07
CA THR A 169 -18.47 28.09 19.95
C THR A 169 -19.74 27.26 19.71
N GLY A 170 -20.08 26.29 20.56
CA GLY A 170 -21.40 25.64 20.58
C GLY A 170 -21.91 25.13 19.22
N VAL A 171 -21.08 24.37 18.48
CA VAL A 171 -21.51 23.54 17.34
C VAL A 171 -21.10 22.09 17.59
#